data_AF-C6LPR1-F1
#
_entry.id   AF-C6LPR1-F1
#
_cell.length_a   1.000
_cell.length_b   1.000
_cell.length_c   1.000
_cell.angle_alpha   90.00
_cell.angle_beta   90.00
_cell.angle_gamma   90.00
#
_symmetry.space_group_name_H-M   'P 1'
#
loop_
_entity.id
_entity.type
_entity.pdbx_description
1 polymer ?
#
loop_
_entity_poly.entity_id
_entity_poly.type
_entity_poly.pdbx_seq_one_letter_code
_entity_poly.pdbx_strand_id
1 'polypeptide(L)'
;MVPPALLYHVRLSESVAVEALVDSRTRVGQLLAHLASEHRLSRSGPGATLWFDGRALPKEATLSSIPERSTLLYSGPGDTLPKDQPGVPEQVYQDLIEINKYYPGLLVNAVPSLYIRVSINGTPVVCVVDTGAEFNSMGRKTARACGLEGHIDTRYAGRAIGVGSTRMLGRIHICLMQCGKISLPMNFAVLDSVCDTLIGMSALSMYRATIDLSSFSMTLGGANIPLLTSQEIEEYHREHGT
;
A
#
# COMPACT_ATOMS: atom_id res chain seq x y z
N MET A 1 31.68 17.87 4.29
CA MET A 1 30.70 17.98 3.20
C MET A 1 29.83 16.74 3.25
N VAL A 2 28.50 16.88 3.36
CA VAL A 2 27.57 15.73 3.34
C VAL A 2 27.57 15.19 1.91
N PRO A 3 27.85 13.90 1.67
CA PRO A 3 27.86 13.35 0.33
C PRO A 3 26.45 13.36 -0.26
N PRO A 4 26.31 13.46 -1.59
CA PRO A 4 25.01 13.43 -2.23
C PRO A 4 24.32 12.09 -1.97
N ALA A 5 23.02 12.15 -1.68
CA ALA A 5 22.19 10.97 -1.58
C ALA A 5 21.85 10.47 -2.99
N LEU A 6 21.87 9.15 -3.17
CA LEU A 6 21.52 8.44 -4.40
C LEU A 6 20.30 7.57 -4.12
N LEU A 7 19.31 7.61 -5.01
CA LEU A 7 18.13 6.77 -4.93
C LEU A 7 18.27 5.55 -5.84
N TYR A 8 17.98 4.35 -5.34
CA TYR A 8 17.92 3.13 -6.15
C TYR A 8 16.60 2.39 -5.92
N HIS A 9 16.07 1.76 -6.96
CA HIS A 9 14.94 0.84 -6.83
C HIS A 9 15.49 -0.57 -6.64
N VAL A 10 15.33 -1.16 -5.46
CA VAL A 10 15.81 -2.52 -5.19
C VAL A 10 14.65 -3.49 -5.22
N ARG A 11 14.63 -4.38 -6.22
CA ARG A 11 13.64 -5.46 -6.32
C ARG A 11 14.10 -6.64 -5.47
N LEU A 12 13.37 -6.95 -4.42
CA LEU A 12 13.65 -8.02 -3.46
C LEU A 12 13.04 -9.36 -3.89
N SER A 13 11.93 -9.33 -4.63
CA SER A 13 11.29 -10.49 -5.26
C SER A 13 10.37 -10.04 -6.41
N GLU A 14 9.66 -10.96 -7.06
CA GLU A 14 8.69 -10.62 -8.12
C GLU A 14 7.61 -9.63 -7.67
N SER A 15 7.18 -9.71 -6.41
CA SER A 15 6.10 -8.89 -5.85
C SER A 15 6.57 -7.80 -4.88
N VAL A 16 7.88 -7.69 -4.63
CA VAL A 16 8.42 -6.77 -3.62
C VAL A 16 9.57 -5.97 -4.21
N ALA A 17 9.41 -4.64 -4.24
CA ALA A 17 10.46 -3.68 -4.53
C ALA A 17 10.45 -2.57 -3.47
N VAL A 18 11.63 -2.02 -3.19
CA VAL A 18 11.82 -0.98 -2.19
C VAL A 18 12.70 0.12 -2.75
N GLU A 19 12.52 1.34 -2.26
CA GLU A 19 13.40 2.45 -2.57
C GLU A 19 14.52 2.52 -1.54
N ALA A 20 15.76 2.55 -2.01
CA ALA A 20 16.95 2.67 -1.18
C ALA A 20 17.60 4.03 -1.42
N LEU A 21 17.50 4.92 -0.42
CA LEU A 21 18.22 6.18 -0.39
C LEU A 21 19.56 5.96 0.32
N VAL A 22 20.67 6.10 -0.39
CA VAL A 22 22.01 5.77 0.09
C VAL A 22 22.98 6.94 -0.09
N ASP A 23 23.98 7.04 0.78
CA ASP A 23 25.10 7.96 0.58
C ASP A 23 25.89 7.56 -0.67
N SER A 24 26.44 8.52 -1.43
CA SER A 24 27.24 8.21 -2.61
C SER A 24 28.48 7.35 -2.35
N ARG A 25 28.93 7.21 -1.09
CA ARG A 25 30.03 6.33 -0.69
C ARG A 25 29.56 4.97 -0.19
N THR A 26 28.25 4.72 -0.15
CA THR A 26 27.67 3.46 0.31
C THR A 26 28.12 2.33 -0.60
N ARG A 27 28.66 1.27 0.01
CA ARG A 27 29.03 0.06 -0.71
C ARG A 27 27.83 -0.86 -0.88
N VAL A 28 27.84 -1.65 -1.95
CA VAL A 28 26.82 -2.67 -2.24
C VAL A 28 26.60 -3.60 -1.05
N GLY A 29 27.68 -4.03 -0.38
CA GLY A 29 27.60 -4.89 0.82
C GLY A 29 26.89 -4.23 2.01
N GLN A 30 27.00 -2.89 2.15
CA GLN A 30 26.34 -2.15 3.21
C GLN A 30 24.83 -2.04 2.94
N LEU A 31 24.45 -1.75 1.68
CA LEU A 31 23.04 -1.76 1.27
C LEU A 31 22.43 -3.16 1.43
N LEU A 32 23.15 -4.23 1.04
CA LEU A 32 22.73 -5.61 1.26
C LEU A 32 22.44 -5.92 2.73
N ALA A 33 23.36 -5.53 3.63
CA ALA A 33 23.19 -5.73 5.06
C ALA A 33 21.99 -4.94 5.63
N HIS A 34 21.79 -3.71 5.14
CA HIS A 34 20.65 -2.88 5.51
C HIS A 34 19.32 -3.51 5.08
N LEU A 35 19.20 -3.89 3.81
CA LEU A 35 18.01 -4.55 3.26
C LEU A 35 17.69 -5.87 3.97
N ALA A 36 18.71 -6.66 4.29
CA ALA A 36 18.57 -7.89 5.06
C ALA A 36 17.98 -7.63 6.46
N SER A 37 18.46 -6.59 7.15
CA SER A 37 18.02 -6.24 8.50
C SER A 37 16.61 -5.65 8.53
N GLU A 38 16.27 -4.76 7.59
CA GLU A 38 15.00 -4.04 7.58
C GLU A 38 13.85 -4.91 7.07
N HIS A 39 14.08 -5.68 6.02
CA HIS A 39 13.02 -6.45 5.36
C HIS A 39 12.96 -7.92 5.81
N ARG A 40 13.70 -8.29 6.87
CA ARG A 40 13.75 -9.65 7.45
C ARG A 40 13.85 -10.74 6.39
N LEU A 41 14.70 -10.52 5.39
CA LEU A 41 14.84 -11.44 4.26
C LEU A 41 15.37 -12.78 4.78
N SER A 42 14.53 -13.83 4.73
CA SER A 42 14.84 -15.19 5.21
C SER A 42 16.08 -15.81 4.53
N ARG A 43 16.54 -15.21 3.43
CA ARG A 43 17.67 -15.65 2.59
C ARG A 43 18.85 -14.67 2.60
N SER A 44 19.09 -13.98 3.71
CA SER A 44 20.19 -13.01 3.87
C SER A 44 21.51 -13.65 4.33
N GLY A 45 21.91 -14.75 3.67
CA GLY A 45 23.17 -15.44 3.96
C GLY A 45 24.39 -14.79 3.27
N PRO A 46 25.62 -15.24 3.55
CA PRO A 46 26.86 -14.71 2.96
C PRO A 46 26.91 -14.75 1.42
N GLY A 47 26.04 -15.51 0.76
CA GLY A 47 25.90 -15.56 -0.70
C GLY A 47 24.86 -14.60 -1.32
N ALA A 48 24.27 -13.67 -0.56
CA ALA A 48 23.36 -12.66 -1.12
C ALA A 48 24.10 -11.62 -1.97
N THR A 49 23.47 -11.19 -3.06
CA THR A 49 24.07 -10.34 -4.11
C THR A 49 23.05 -9.34 -4.64
N LEU A 50 23.53 -8.14 -5.04
CA LEU A 50 22.76 -7.22 -5.88
C LEU A 50 23.21 -7.34 -7.33
N TRP A 51 22.28 -7.16 -8.25
CA TRP A 51 22.54 -7.22 -9.68
C TRP A 51 22.12 -5.91 -10.34
N PHE A 52 22.89 -5.49 -11.33
CA PHE A 52 22.57 -4.38 -12.20
C PHE A 52 22.92 -4.80 -13.63
N ASP A 53 21.99 -4.59 -14.57
CA ASP A 53 22.17 -4.92 -15.99
C ASP A 53 22.69 -6.36 -16.22
N GLY A 54 22.08 -7.33 -15.53
CA GLY A 54 22.45 -8.74 -15.61
C GLY A 54 23.79 -9.12 -14.95
N ARG A 55 24.51 -8.17 -14.33
CA ARG A 55 25.82 -8.40 -13.70
C ARG A 55 25.74 -8.33 -12.18
N ALA A 56 26.39 -9.29 -11.52
CA ALA A 56 26.53 -9.29 -10.06
C ALA A 56 27.44 -8.13 -9.63
N LEU A 57 26.97 -7.37 -8.65
CA LEU A 57 27.72 -6.25 -8.07
C LEU A 57 28.63 -6.74 -6.95
N PRO A 58 29.95 -6.49 -7.01
CA PRO A 58 30.86 -6.80 -5.91
C PRO A 58 30.44 -6.07 -4.63
N LYS A 59 30.55 -6.71 -3.47
CA LYS A 59 30.13 -6.10 -2.19
C LYS A 59 30.94 -4.86 -1.83
N GLU A 60 32.15 -4.76 -2.37
CA GLU A 60 33.11 -3.68 -2.17
C GLU A 60 32.85 -2.50 -3.10
N ALA A 61 32.08 -2.69 -4.18
CA ALA A 61 31.76 -1.65 -5.13
C ALA A 61 30.89 -0.57 -4.48
N THR A 62 31.19 0.68 -4.82
CA THR A 62 30.42 1.84 -4.37
C THR A 62 29.20 2.02 -5.26
N LEU A 63 28.03 2.25 -4.68
CA LEU A 63 26.78 2.41 -5.44
C LEU A 63 26.85 3.57 -6.43
N SER A 64 27.64 4.62 -6.17
CA SER A 64 27.89 5.72 -7.12
C SER A 64 28.47 5.29 -8.48
N SER A 65 28.98 4.06 -8.63
CA SER A 65 29.38 3.52 -9.93
C SER A 65 28.20 3.05 -10.78
N ILE A 66 26.99 3.05 -10.22
CA ILE A 66 25.74 2.66 -10.84
C ILE A 66 24.92 3.94 -11.07
N PRO A 67 24.33 4.13 -12.27
CA PRO A 67 23.48 5.29 -12.52
C PRO A 67 22.39 5.42 -11.46
N GLU A 68 22.22 6.62 -10.90
CA GLU A 68 21.15 6.89 -9.94
C GLU A 68 19.78 6.52 -10.55
N ARG A 69 18.84 6.09 -9.71
CA ARG A 69 17.50 5.61 -10.07
C ARG A 69 17.48 4.31 -10.88
N SER A 70 18.62 3.63 -10.99
CA SER A 70 18.68 2.29 -11.55
C SER A 70 17.90 1.28 -10.71
N THR A 71 17.38 0.25 -11.39
CA THR A 71 16.83 -0.93 -10.72
C THR A 71 17.94 -1.92 -10.39
N LEU A 72 18.09 -2.22 -9.11
CA LEU A 72 18.95 -3.28 -8.59
C LEU A 72 18.08 -4.49 -8.27
N LEU A 73 18.54 -5.69 -8.63
CA LEU A 73 17.86 -6.92 -8.25
C LEU A 73 18.58 -7.53 -7.07
N TYR A 74 17.87 -7.92 -6.02
CA TYR A 74 18.41 -8.71 -4.92
C TYR A 74 18.22 -10.20 -5.20
N SER A 75 19.25 -11.00 -4.92
CA SER A 75 19.14 -12.46 -4.92
C SER A 75 19.74 -13.04 -3.63
N GLY A 76 19.14 -14.11 -3.11
CA GLY A 76 19.69 -14.87 -1.99
C GLY A 76 20.80 -15.84 -2.41
N PRO A 77 21.47 -16.50 -1.44
CA PRO A 77 22.43 -17.55 -1.70
C PRO A 77 21.80 -18.72 -2.48
N GLY A 78 22.34 -19.03 -3.66
CA GLY A 78 21.87 -20.14 -4.50
C GLY A 78 20.75 -19.80 -5.49
N ASP A 79 20.26 -18.55 -5.49
CA ASP A 79 19.32 -18.09 -6.51
C ASP A 79 20.07 -17.81 -7.83
N THR A 80 19.63 -18.40 -8.94
CA THR A 80 20.03 -17.97 -10.29
C THR A 80 19.27 -16.72 -10.68
N LEU A 81 19.92 -15.78 -11.38
CA LEU A 81 19.30 -14.55 -11.89
C LEU A 81 17.90 -14.84 -12.44
N PRO A 82 16.84 -14.08 -12.07
CA PRO A 82 15.58 -14.13 -12.78
C PRO A 82 15.89 -13.91 -14.27
N LYS A 83 15.56 -14.90 -15.12
CA LYS A 83 15.81 -14.82 -16.55
C LYS A 83 15.03 -13.63 -17.12
N ASP A 84 15.75 -12.80 -17.89
CA ASP A 84 15.29 -11.66 -18.70
C ASP A 84 13.77 -11.44 -18.72
N GLN A 85 13.33 -10.44 -17.97
CA GLN A 85 12.12 -9.71 -18.32
C GLN A 85 12.57 -8.51 -19.16
N PRO A 86 12.06 -8.31 -20.39
CA PRO A 86 12.45 -7.16 -21.18
C PRO A 86 12.11 -5.89 -20.39
N GLY A 87 13.13 -5.04 -20.19
CA GLY A 87 12.94 -3.73 -19.59
C GLY A 87 11.95 -2.91 -20.41
N VAL A 88 11.32 -1.93 -19.75
CA VAL A 88 10.47 -0.94 -20.41
C VAL A 88 11.28 -0.33 -21.58
N PRO A 89 10.77 -0.33 -22.83
CA PRO A 89 11.52 0.17 -23.98
C PRO A 89 11.97 1.62 -23.77
N GLU A 90 13.19 1.96 -24.22
CA GLU A 90 13.77 3.32 -24.11
C GLU A 90 12.81 4.41 -24.59
N GLN A 91 12.05 4.12 -25.66
CA GLN A 91 11.02 5.01 -26.19
C GLN A 91 9.97 5.39 -25.14
N VAL A 92 9.51 4.41 -24.34
CA VAL A 92 8.52 4.65 -23.28
C VAL A 92 9.12 5.51 -22.17
N TYR A 93 10.42 5.39 -21.87
CA TYR A 93 11.09 6.28 -20.90
C TYR A 93 11.17 7.73 -21.40
N GLN A 94 11.48 7.93 -22.68
CA GLN A 94 11.51 9.26 -23.27
C GLN A 94 10.12 9.89 -23.28
N ASP A 95 9.10 9.11 -23.64
CA ASP A 95 7.69 9.54 -23.58
C ASP A 95 7.30 9.92 -22.15
N LEU A 96 7.69 9.13 -21.14
CA LEU A 96 7.44 9.44 -19.72
C LEU A 96 8.13 10.74 -19.27
N ILE A 97 9.37 11.01 -19.70
CA ILE A 97 10.09 12.25 -19.39
C ILE A 97 9.38 13.46 -20.02
N GLU A 98 8.97 13.32 -21.27
CA GLU A 98 8.28 14.38 -22.01
C GLU A 98 6.90 14.66 -21.41
N ILE A 99 6.13 13.62 -21.10
CA ILE A 99 4.84 13.74 -20.42
C ILE A 99 5.03 14.35 -19.02
N ASN A 100 6.03 13.95 -18.23
CA ASN A 100 6.27 14.57 -16.92
C ASN A 100 6.56 16.08 -17.04
N LYS A 101 7.29 16.44 -18.09
CA LYS A 101 7.76 17.81 -18.32
C LYS A 101 6.66 18.73 -18.83
N TYR A 102 5.79 18.24 -19.71
CA TYR A 102 4.79 19.07 -20.39
C TYR A 102 3.35 18.81 -19.92
N TYR A 103 3.07 17.61 -19.42
CA TYR A 103 1.74 17.15 -19.01
C TYR A 103 1.79 16.26 -17.75
N PRO A 104 2.33 16.73 -16.62
CA PRO A 104 2.58 15.89 -15.43
C PRO A 104 1.32 15.19 -14.89
N GLY A 105 0.13 15.76 -15.14
CA GLY A 105 -1.16 15.16 -14.79
C GLY A 105 -1.56 13.91 -15.59
N LEU A 106 -0.83 13.54 -16.65
CA LEU A 106 -1.04 12.29 -17.40
C LEU A 106 -0.24 11.12 -16.84
N LEU A 107 0.79 11.37 -16.02
CA LEU A 107 1.60 10.32 -15.38
C LEU A 107 1.00 9.82 -14.07
N VAL A 108 0.24 10.70 -13.42
CA VAL A 108 -0.58 10.33 -12.29
C VAL A 108 -1.95 10.05 -12.88
N ASN A 109 -2.24 8.78 -13.15
CA ASN A 109 -3.61 8.32 -13.01
C ASN A 109 -3.94 8.45 -11.51
N ALA A 110 -4.10 9.69 -11.02
CA ALA A 110 -4.65 10.00 -9.71
C ALA A 110 -6.14 9.70 -9.79
N VAL A 111 -6.47 8.45 -10.07
CA VAL A 111 -7.81 7.96 -9.86
C VAL A 111 -7.94 7.95 -8.35
N PRO A 112 -8.83 8.78 -7.78
CA PRO A 112 -9.04 8.74 -6.36
C PRO A 112 -9.41 7.31 -5.96
N SER A 113 -8.99 6.89 -4.76
CA SER A 113 -9.44 5.62 -4.20
C SER A 113 -10.95 5.51 -4.30
N LEU A 114 -11.47 4.28 -4.37
CA LEU A 114 -12.91 4.08 -4.45
C LEU A 114 -13.50 4.29 -3.06
N TYR A 115 -14.53 5.13 -2.95
CA TYR A 115 -15.25 5.35 -1.71
C TYR A 115 -16.72 4.97 -1.85
N ILE A 116 -17.33 4.59 -0.74
CA ILE A 116 -18.78 4.39 -0.60
C ILE A 116 -19.33 5.08 0.62
N ARG A 117 -20.59 5.53 0.54
CA ARG A 117 -21.35 5.96 1.73
C ARG A 117 -22.13 4.79 2.30
N VAL A 118 -21.97 4.55 3.60
CA VAL A 118 -22.71 3.54 4.36
C VAL A 118 -23.19 4.14 5.68
N SER A 119 -23.96 3.37 6.45
CA SER A 119 -24.24 3.69 7.84
C SER A 119 -23.71 2.57 8.72
N ILE A 120 -22.92 2.88 9.75
CA ILE A 120 -22.42 1.90 10.72
C ILE A 120 -23.07 2.23 12.06
N ASN A 121 -23.84 1.28 12.60
CA ASN A 121 -24.59 1.46 13.83
C ASN A 121 -25.49 2.72 13.84
N GLY A 122 -26.08 3.07 12.69
CA GLY A 122 -26.94 4.24 12.52
C GLY A 122 -26.20 5.54 12.19
N THR A 123 -24.87 5.57 12.29
CA THR A 123 -24.05 6.75 11.97
C THR A 123 -23.57 6.70 10.52
N PRO A 124 -23.79 7.74 9.70
CA PRO A 124 -23.24 7.83 8.34
C PRO A 124 -21.71 7.79 8.36
N VAL A 125 -21.12 6.96 7.52
CA VAL A 125 -19.67 6.80 7.38
C VAL A 125 -19.31 6.71 5.89
N VAL A 126 -18.23 7.40 5.51
CA VAL A 126 -17.58 7.22 4.21
C VAL A 126 -16.48 6.19 4.40
N CYS A 127 -16.49 5.16 3.57
CA CYS A 127 -15.49 4.09 3.63
C CYS A 127 -14.68 4.04 2.34
N VAL A 128 -13.36 3.84 2.48
CA VAL A 128 -12.47 3.44 1.38
C VAL A 128 -12.72 1.97 1.06
N VAL A 129 -12.79 1.64 -0.23
CA VAL A 129 -12.83 0.27 -0.75
C VAL A 129 -11.44 -0.08 -1.25
N ASP A 130 -10.80 -1.06 -0.59
CA ASP A 130 -9.42 -1.44 -0.89
C ASP A 130 -9.26 -2.96 -1.00
N THR A 131 -9.05 -3.43 -2.24
CA THR A 131 -8.80 -4.84 -2.53
C THR A 131 -7.39 -5.30 -2.17
N GLY A 132 -6.48 -4.37 -1.85
CA GLY A 132 -5.14 -4.66 -1.36
C GLY A 132 -5.07 -4.94 0.15
N ALA A 133 -6.11 -4.55 0.90
CA ALA A 133 -6.16 -4.75 2.34
C ALA A 133 -6.79 -6.11 2.70
N GLU A 134 -6.12 -6.91 3.54
CA GLU A 134 -6.64 -8.22 3.95
C GLU A 134 -7.87 -8.10 4.88
N PHE A 135 -7.88 -7.11 5.77
CA PHE A 135 -8.88 -6.93 6.82
C PHE A 135 -9.56 -5.56 6.73
N ASN A 136 -10.80 -5.47 7.20
CA ASN A 136 -11.44 -4.17 7.40
C ASN A 136 -10.81 -3.45 8.59
N SER A 137 -10.71 -2.13 8.50
CA SER A 137 -10.20 -1.32 9.61
C SER A 137 -11.02 -0.05 9.79
N MET A 138 -10.97 0.51 10.99
CA MET A 138 -11.56 1.82 11.30
C MET A 138 -10.73 2.55 12.35
N GLY A 139 -10.65 3.87 12.24
CA GLY A 139 -10.01 4.69 13.27
C GLY A 139 -10.83 4.72 14.57
N ARG A 140 -10.16 4.96 15.72
CA ARG A 140 -10.83 5.14 17.02
C ARG A 140 -11.91 6.23 16.97
N LYS A 141 -11.64 7.35 16.28
CA LYS A 141 -12.58 8.48 16.14
C LYS A 141 -13.91 8.01 15.55
N THR A 142 -13.87 7.21 14.49
CA THR A 142 -15.07 6.65 13.86
C THR A 142 -15.74 5.62 14.74
N ALA A 143 -14.98 4.74 15.40
CA ALA A 143 -15.55 3.76 16.35
C ALA A 143 -16.34 4.46 17.46
N ARG A 144 -15.81 5.56 18.01
CA ARG A 144 -16.50 6.40 19.00
C ARG A 144 -17.74 7.10 18.43
N ALA A 145 -17.65 7.68 17.23
CA ALA A 145 -18.77 8.34 16.57
C ALA A 145 -19.93 7.38 16.24
N CYS A 146 -19.61 6.11 15.95
CA CYS A 146 -20.59 5.04 15.77
C CYS A 146 -21.10 4.44 17.10
N GLY A 147 -20.65 4.92 18.27
CA GLY A 147 -21.03 4.36 19.57
C GLY A 147 -20.47 2.95 19.83
N LEU A 148 -19.41 2.56 19.12
CA LEU A 148 -18.80 1.22 19.20
C LEU A 148 -17.54 1.16 20.09
N GLU A 149 -17.16 2.26 20.74
CA GLU A 149 -15.93 2.32 21.54
C GLU A 149 -15.91 1.28 22.68
N GLY A 150 -17.06 1.01 23.29
CA GLY A 150 -17.21 -0.05 24.31
C GLY A 150 -17.18 -1.49 23.77
N HIS A 151 -17.23 -1.67 22.45
CA HIS A 151 -17.17 -2.98 21.79
C HIS A 151 -15.77 -3.35 21.30
N ILE A 152 -14.78 -2.49 21.57
CA ILE A 152 -13.38 -2.75 21.23
C ILE A 152 -12.81 -3.81 22.18
N ASP A 153 -12.56 -5.01 21.66
CA ASP A 153 -11.87 -6.05 22.40
C ASP A 153 -10.35 -5.80 22.37
N THR A 154 -9.84 -5.26 23.47
CA THR A 154 -8.42 -4.89 23.62
C THR A 154 -7.49 -6.09 23.80
N ARG A 155 -8.00 -7.31 23.97
CA ARG A 155 -7.17 -8.53 23.97
C ARG A 155 -6.52 -8.77 22.60
N TYR A 156 -7.11 -8.20 21.55
CA TYR A 156 -6.58 -8.20 20.19
C TYR A 156 -5.74 -6.95 19.90
N ALA A 157 -5.38 -6.14 20.89
CA ALA A 157 -4.48 -5.00 20.68
C ALA A 157 -3.08 -5.47 20.27
N GLY A 158 -2.39 -4.67 19.48
CA GLY A 158 -1.06 -5.02 18.98
C GLY A 158 -0.54 -4.04 17.95
N ARG A 159 0.39 -4.50 17.12
CA ARG A 159 0.87 -3.73 15.97
C ARG A 159 0.15 -4.24 14.72
N ALA A 160 -0.52 -3.34 13.98
CA ALA A 160 -1.08 -3.70 12.69
C ALA A 160 0.09 -3.91 11.71
N ILE A 161 0.23 -5.12 11.18
CA ILE A 161 1.17 -5.45 10.10
C ILE A 161 0.41 -5.27 8.80
N GLY A 162 0.97 -4.53 7.83
CA GLY A 162 0.34 -4.29 6.52
C GLY A 162 -0.36 -2.95 6.34
N VAL A 163 -0.70 -2.22 7.42
CA VAL A 163 -1.24 -0.85 7.36
C VAL A 163 -0.25 0.09 8.03
N GLY A 164 0.75 0.55 7.27
CA GLY A 164 1.71 1.60 7.68
C GLY A 164 2.04 1.60 9.18
N SER A 165 2.60 0.50 9.70
CA SER A 165 3.00 0.31 11.11
C SER A 165 2.19 1.10 12.16
N THR A 166 0.86 1.00 12.14
CA THR A 166 0.01 1.71 13.09
C THR A 166 -0.32 0.83 14.30
N ARG A 167 -0.46 1.44 15.47
CA ARG A 167 -0.92 0.74 16.67
C ARG A 167 -2.38 0.31 16.49
N MET A 168 -2.63 -0.99 16.60
CA MET A 168 -3.99 -1.54 16.67
C MET A 168 -4.44 -1.55 18.13
N LEU A 169 -5.58 -0.95 18.37
CA LEU A 169 -6.18 -0.78 19.70
C LEU A 169 -6.97 -2.01 20.15
N GLY A 170 -7.46 -2.79 19.20
CA GLY A 170 -8.29 -3.97 19.43
C GLY A 170 -9.14 -4.28 18.22
N ARG A 171 -10.17 -5.09 18.41
CA ARG A 171 -11.10 -5.49 17.34
C ARG A 171 -12.55 -5.31 17.78
N ILE A 172 -13.37 -4.80 16.88
CA ILE A 172 -14.83 -4.93 16.97
C ILE A 172 -15.20 -6.21 16.22
N HIS A 173 -15.71 -7.20 16.96
CA HIS A 173 -15.99 -8.53 16.41
C HIS A 173 -17.21 -8.56 15.51
N ILE A 174 -18.22 -7.75 15.82
CA ILE A 174 -19.45 -7.65 15.04
C ILE A 174 -20.11 -6.30 15.26
N CYS A 175 -20.51 -5.65 14.18
CA CYS A 175 -21.41 -4.51 14.15
C CYS A 175 -22.21 -4.52 12.84
N LEU A 176 -23.37 -3.86 12.80
CA LEU A 176 -24.15 -3.77 11.56
C LEU A 176 -23.68 -2.59 10.72
N MET A 177 -23.31 -2.87 9.48
CA MET A 177 -23.15 -1.88 8.42
C MET A 177 -24.36 -1.95 7.50
N GLN A 178 -25.04 -0.83 7.34
CA GLN A 178 -26.20 -0.70 6.48
C GLN A 178 -25.81 -0.09 5.14
N CYS A 179 -26.18 -0.80 4.07
CA CYS A 179 -26.02 -0.43 2.68
C CYS A 179 -27.41 -0.34 2.06
N GLY A 180 -27.99 0.87 2.04
CA GLY A 180 -29.39 1.06 1.65
C GLY A 180 -30.35 0.31 2.59
N LYS A 181 -31.06 -0.70 2.08
CA LYS A 181 -32.01 -1.52 2.86
C LYS A 181 -31.40 -2.80 3.44
N ILE A 182 -30.15 -3.10 3.12
CA ILE A 182 -29.48 -4.34 3.51
C ILE A 182 -28.55 -4.03 4.68
N SER A 183 -28.56 -4.90 5.69
CA SER A 183 -27.67 -4.82 6.85
C SER A 183 -26.69 -5.99 6.82
N LEU A 184 -25.40 -5.69 6.83
CA LEU A 184 -24.31 -6.64 6.74
C LEU A 184 -23.58 -6.69 8.10
N PRO A 185 -23.45 -7.87 8.73
CA PRO A 185 -22.60 -8.05 9.90
C PRO A 185 -21.11 -7.89 9.58
N MET A 186 -20.51 -6.80 10.04
CA MET A 186 -19.11 -6.46 9.76
C MET A 186 -18.24 -6.61 11.02
N ASN A 187 -16.94 -6.82 10.81
CA ASN A 187 -15.93 -6.74 11.85
C ASN A 187 -14.83 -5.76 11.43
N PHE A 188 -14.18 -5.12 12.40
CA PHE A 188 -13.16 -4.10 12.14
C PHE A 188 -11.98 -4.22 13.10
N ALA A 189 -10.77 -4.17 12.56
CA ALA A 189 -9.58 -3.82 13.34
C ALA A 189 -9.61 -2.33 13.66
N VAL A 190 -9.45 -1.96 14.94
CA VAL A 190 -9.51 -0.56 15.35
C VAL A 190 -8.11 0.01 15.47
N LEU A 191 -7.81 1.06 14.72
CA LEU A 191 -6.50 1.68 14.65
C LEU A 191 -6.47 2.98 15.46
N ASP A 192 -5.29 3.28 16.05
CA ASP A 192 -5.05 4.52 16.81
C ASP A 192 -4.83 5.75 15.91
N SER A 193 -4.67 5.54 14.59
CA SER A 193 -4.50 6.60 13.60
C SER A 193 -5.83 7.24 13.19
N VAL A 194 -5.71 8.39 12.50
CA VAL A 194 -6.83 9.13 11.89
C VAL A 194 -7.21 8.53 10.52
N CYS A 195 -7.05 7.22 10.34
CA CYS A 195 -7.39 6.60 9.06
C CYS A 195 -8.90 6.57 8.84
N ASP A 196 -9.30 6.73 7.58
CA ASP A 196 -10.66 6.45 7.13
C ASP A 196 -11.07 5.01 7.43
N THR A 197 -12.38 4.77 7.45
CA THR A 197 -12.88 3.40 7.56
C THR A 197 -12.60 2.68 6.25
N LEU A 198 -11.95 1.52 6.32
CA LEU A 198 -11.55 0.75 5.16
C LEU A 198 -12.32 -0.57 5.11
N ILE A 199 -12.88 -0.87 3.94
CA ILE A 199 -13.47 -2.16 3.59
C ILE A 199 -12.45 -2.94 2.78
N GLY A 200 -11.91 -3.99 3.41
CA GLY A 200 -10.87 -4.83 2.84
C GLY A 200 -11.42 -6.11 2.22
N MET A 201 -10.51 -6.92 1.69
CA MET A 201 -10.79 -8.20 1.05
C MET A 201 -11.60 -9.16 1.91
N SER A 202 -11.43 -9.14 3.24
CA SER A 202 -12.24 -9.96 4.14
C SER A 202 -13.76 -9.76 3.94
N ALA A 203 -14.24 -8.52 3.88
CA ALA A 203 -15.65 -8.24 3.63
C ALA A 203 -16.01 -8.35 2.16
N LEU A 204 -15.14 -7.86 1.25
CA LEU A 204 -15.40 -7.89 -0.19
C LEU A 204 -15.60 -9.32 -0.67
N SER A 205 -14.76 -10.26 -0.25
CA SER A 205 -14.91 -11.68 -0.58
C SER A 205 -16.11 -12.33 0.11
N MET A 206 -16.29 -12.10 1.41
CA MET A 206 -17.40 -12.66 2.19
C MET A 206 -18.76 -12.29 1.59
N TYR A 207 -18.91 -11.05 1.13
CA TYR A 207 -20.15 -10.53 0.57
C TYR A 207 -20.19 -10.52 -0.96
N ARG A 208 -19.23 -11.22 -1.60
CA ARG A 208 -19.16 -11.42 -3.06
C ARG A 208 -19.28 -10.10 -3.83
N ALA A 209 -18.46 -9.13 -3.43
CA ALA A 209 -18.50 -7.81 -4.00
C ALA A 209 -18.21 -7.82 -5.50
N THR A 210 -18.96 -7.01 -6.25
CA THR A 210 -18.61 -6.63 -7.63
C THR A 210 -18.37 -5.14 -7.66
N ILE A 211 -17.19 -4.71 -8.09
CA ILE A 211 -16.88 -3.30 -8.32
C ILE A 211 -17.01 -3.05 -9.82
N ASP A 212 -18.01 -2.29 -10.22
CA ASP A 212 -18.29 -1.97 -11.62
C ASP A 212 -17.98 -0.50 -11.89
N LEU A 213 -16.81 -0.26 -12.49
CA LEU A 213 -16.36 1.07 -12.85
C LEU A 213 -17.13 1.65 -14.06
N SER A 214 -17.79 0.81 -14.87
CA SER A 214 -18.60 1.28 -16.00
C SER A 214 -19.90 1.91 -15.53
N SER A 215 -20.54 1.32 -14.51
CA SER A 215 -21.72 1.90 -13.87
C SER A 215 -21.38 2.80 -12.68
N PHE A 216 -20.09 2.89 -12.34
CA PHE A 216 -19.56 3.63 -11.19
C PHE A 216 -20.28 3.29 -9.89
N SER A 217 -20.48 1.98 -9.69
CA SER A 217 -21.18 1.43 -8.54
C SER A 217 -20.52 0.13 -8.08
N MET A 218 -20.83 -0.30 -6.86
CA MET A 218 -20.45 -1.62 -6.39
C MET A 218 -21.64 -2.37 -5.82
N THR A 219 -21.64 -3.68 -6.00
CA THR A 219 -22.52 -4.57 -5.24
C THR A 219 -21.77 -5.11 -4.03
N LEU A 220 -22.46 -5.20 -2.89
CA LEU A 220 -21.93 -5.81 -1.67
C LEU A 220 -23.07 -6.50 -0.92
N GLY A 221 -23.02 -7.84 -0.84
CA GLY A 221 -24.05 -8.61 -0.12
C GLY A 221 -25.45 -8.44 -0.70
N GLY A 222 -25.54 -8.20 -2.02
CA GLY A 222 -26.79 -7.92 -2.74
C GLY A 222 -27.23 -6.45 -2.70
N ALA A 223 -26.56 -5.57 -1.96
CA ALA A 223 -26.82 -4.13 -2.01
C ALA A 223 -26.10 -3.51 -3.20
N ASN A 224 -26.78 -2.65 -3.96
CA ASN A 224 -26.12 -1.79 -4.95
C ASN A 224 -25.81 -0.44 -4.31
N ILE A 225 -24.54 -0.03 -4.35
CA ILE A 225 -24.00 1.14 -3.67
C ILE A 225 -23.25 1.99 -4.71
N PRO A 226 -23.67 3.23 -4.96
CA PRO A 226 -22.93 4.15 -5.81
C PRO A 226 -21.53 4.43 -5.23
N LEU A 227 -20.52 4.48 -6.10
CA LEU A 227 -19.20 4.98 -5.73
C LEU A 227 -19.24 6.51 -5.66
N LEU A 228 -18.49 7.11 -4.73
CA LEU A 228 -18.39 8.57 -4.67
C LEU A 228 -17.59 9.10 -5.86
N THR A 229 -18.06 10.20 -6.42
CA THR A 229 -17.35 10.98 -7.44
C THR A 229 -16.14 11.70 -6.85
N SER A 230 -15.20 12.12 -7.70
CA SER A 230 -14.02 12.88 -7.27
C SER A 230 -14.39 14.14 -6.47
N GLN A 231 -15.46 14.85 -6.87
CA GLN A 231 -15.94 16.04 -6.16
C GLN A 231 -16.42 15.70 -4.74
N GLU A 232 -17.20 14.63 -4.57
CA GLU A 232 -17.70 14.20 -3.26
C GLU A 232 -16.57 13.76 -2.33
N ILE A 233 -15.50 13.18 -2.88
CA ILE A 233 -14.30 12.82 -2.14
C ILE A 233 -13.56 14.09 -1.70
N GLU A 234 -13.32 15.04 -2.61
CA GLU A 234 -12.67 16.33 -2.27
C GLU A 234 -13.43 17.11 -1.19
N GLU A 235 -14.76 17.09 -1.24
CA GLU A 235 -15.62 17.69 -0.21
C GLU A 235 -15.45 16.97 1.13
N TYR A 236 -15.50 15.64 1.14
CA TYR A 236 -15.31 14.84 2.36
C TYR A 236 -13.95 15.11 3.03
N HIS A 237 -12.87 15.10 2.25
CA HIS A 237 -11.51 15.36 2.75
C HIS A 237 -11.38 16.77 3.35
N ARG A 238 -11.99 17.77 2.71
CA ARG A 238 -11.97 19.17 3.19
C ARG A 238 -12.69 19.34 4.52
N GLU A 239 -13.80 18.62 4.72
CA GLU A 239 -14.57 18.66 5.97
C GLU A 239 -13.88 17.92 7.13
N HIS A 240 -13.14 16.85 6.81
CA HIS A 240 -12.61 15.91 7.82
C HIS A 240 -11.10 16.05 8.07
N GLY A 241 -10.40 16.84 7.24
CA GLY A 241 -8.97 17.12 7.38
C GLY A 241 -8.09 15.91 7.09
N THR A 242 -8.52 15.05 6.16
CA THR A 242 -7.88 13.79 5.75
C THR A 242 -7.23 13.88 4.39
#